data_AF-A0A1V5JV29-F1
#
_entry.id   AF-A0A1V5JV29-F1
#
_cell.length_a   1.000
_cell.length_b   1.000
_cell.length_c   1.000
_cell.angle_alpha   90.00
_cell.angle_beta   90.00
_cell.angle_gamma   90.00
#
_symmetry.space_group_name_H-M   'P 1'
#
loop_
_entity.id
_entity.type
_entity.pdbx_description
1 polymer ?
#
loop_
_entity_poly.entity_id
_entity_poly.type
_entity_poly.pdbx_seq_one_letter_code
_entity_poly.pdbx_strand_id
1 'polypeptide(L)'
;MSQRRDTMNVIERDTDLRGLLLRPLCAKNMKPTVPEIEGLVDREQLMGFTGRGRREQIDLALSLGIKEADIPTPAGGCLLTDEHIAGRARRAFKKAAPAIPGLAELRLATVGRHFSLTEDCLLAVSRSKQENELMSGMQYPGNTFLRMQAVPGPLAILRGTAGPDELALAAAICLRYTKRRGEDGLVAAYGPTPACDQGRVAAPVMSEEAVRALLIDLQA
;
A
#
# COMPACT_ATOMS: atom_id res chain seq x y z
N MET A 1 0.61 -16.78 13.18
CA MET A 1 1.42 -17.45 12.14
C MET A 1 0.84 -18.84 11.93
N SER A 2 0.45 -19.16 10.70
CA SER A 2 -0.22 -20.43 10.36
C SER A 2 0.67 -21.68 10.53
N GLN A 3 1.99 -21.51 10.57
CA GLN A 3 2.96 -22.62 10.58
C GLN A 3 3.42 -23.05 11.98
N ARG A 4 2.58 -22.91 13.01
CA ARG A 4 2.84 -23.52 14.34
C ARG A 4 2.18 -24.90 14.41
N ARG A 5 2.74 -25.84 15.17
CA ARG A 5 2.26 -27.24 15.24
C ARG A 5 0.77 -27.34 15.62
N ASP A 6 0.35 -26.58 16.61
CA ASP A 6 -1.04 -26.45 17.03
C ASP A 6 -1.94 -25.96 15.88
N THR A 7 -1.51 -24.90 15.19
CA THR A 7 -2.28 -24.32 14.06
C THR A 7 -2.34 -25.27 12.87
N MET A 8 -1.25 -25.99 12.56
CA MET A 8 -1.21 -26.99 11.49
C MET A 8 -2.17 -28.15 11.75
N ASN A 9 -2.26 -28.64 12.99
CA ASN A 9 -3.20 -29.69 13.36
C ASN A 9 -4.67 -29.23 13.26
N VAL A 10 -4.93 -27.97 13.61
CA VAL A 10 -6.26 -27.36 13.46
C VAL A 10 -6.65 -27.29 11.99
N ILE A 11 -5.75 -26.80 11.12
CA ILE A 11 -5.99 -26.72 9.68
C ILE A 11 -6.32 -28.10 9.12
N GLU A 12 -5.50 -29.12 9.42
CA GLU A 12 -5.73 -30.49 8.93
C GLU A 12 -7.08 -31.07 9.35
N ARG A 13 -7.52 -30.77 10.57
CA ARG A 13 -8.84 -31.17 11.07
C ARG A 13 -9.96 -30.44 10.35
N ASP A 14 -9.87 -29.11 10.26
CA ASP A 14 -10.97 -28.26 9.79
C ASP A 14 -11.15 -28.34 8.26
N THR A 15 -10.10 -28.73 7.54
CA THR A 15 -10.15 -28.97 6.09
C THR A 15 -10.39 -30.43 5.71
N ASP A 16 -10.52 -31.35 6.68
CA ASP A 16 -10.63 -32.80 6.45
C ASP A 16 -9.48 -33.39 5.61
N LEU A 17 -8.25 -32.87 5.82
CA LEU A 17 -7.02 -33.27 5.10
C LEU A 17 -5.99 -33.89 6.05
N ARG A 18 -6.46 -34.57 7.10
CA ARG A 18 -5.60 -35.16 8.13
C ARG A 18 -4.56 -36.10 7.51
N GLY A 19 -3.29 -35.82 7.78
CA GLY A 19 -2.18 -36.63 7.28
C GLY A 19 -1.94 -36.52 5.77
N LEU A 20 -2.68 -35.68 5.03
CA LEU A 20 -2.47 -35.47 3.59
C LEU A 20 -1.64 -34.20 3.28
N LEU A 21 -1.57 -33.25 4.21
CA LEU A 21 -0.86 -31.98 4.02
C LEU A 21 0.67 -32.14 4.13
N LEU A 22 1.31 -32.46 3.01
CA LEU A 22 2.78 -32.49 2.90
C LEU A 22 3.38 -31.07 2.99
N ARG A 23 4.48 -30.94 3.75
CA ARG A 23 5.23 -29.69 3.91
C ARG A 23 6.70 -29.92 3.55
N PRO A 24 7.07 -29.88 2.26
CA PRO A 24 8.36 -30.39 1.76
C PRO A 24 9.59 -29.78 2.43
N LEU A 25 9.54 -28.49 2.79
CA LEU A 25 10.68 -27.79 3.36
C LEU A 25 10.98 -28.17 4.82
N CYS A 26 10.02 -28.75 5.55
CA CYS A 26 10.17 -29.11 6.96
C CYS A 26 9.70 -30.53 7.28
N ALA A 27 9.48 -31.37 6.25
CA ALA A 27 8.90 -32.71 6.38
C ALA A 27 9.65 -33.58 7.40
N LYS A 28 10.99 -33.49 7.42
CA LYS A 28 11.85 -34.25 8.36
C LYS A 28 11.61 -33.91 9.83
N ASN A 29 10.94 -32.80 10.14
CA ASN A 29 10.59 -32.35 11.50
C ASN A 29 9.15 -32.69 11.92
N MET A 30 8.41 -33.40 11.07
CA MET A 30 7.00 -33.72 11.23
C MET A 30 6.77 -35.23 11.10
N LYS A 31 5.59 -35.71 11.54
CA LYS A 31 5.17 -37.09 11.29
C LYS A 31 5.03 -37.32 9.77
N PRO A 32 5.38 -38.50 9.24
CA PRO A 32 5.14 -38.84 7.84
C PRO A 32 3.66 -38.68 7.49
N THR A 33 3.41 -38.09 6.33
CA THR A 33 2.08 -37.99 5.72
C THR A 33 1.72 -39.28 4.98
N VAL A 34 0.43 -39.47 4.67
CA VAL A 34 -0.06 -40.62 3.89
C VAL A 34 0.68 -40.76 2.56
N PRO A 35 0.92 -39.70 1.76
CA PRO A 35 1.72 -39.81 0.54
C PRO A 35 3.16 -40.28 0.76
N GLU A 36 3.76 -39.98 1.91
CA GLU A 36 5.10 -40.49 2.26
C GLU A 36 5.05 -41.97 2.66
N ILE A 37 4.02 -42.38 3.41
CA ILE A 37 3.85 -43.76 3.87
C ILE A 37 3.52 -44.69 2.69
N GLU A 38 2.69 -44.24 1.76
CA GLU A 38 2.30 -44.99 0.56
C GLU A 38 3.38 -44.98 -0.54
N GLY A 39 4.50 -44.28 -0.32
CA GLY A 39 5.61 -44.21 -1.28
C GLY A 39 5.33 -43.33 -2.51
N LEU A 40 4.26 -42.53 -2.50
CA LEU A 40 3.99 -41.52 -3.54
C LEU A 40 5.02 -40.38 -3.50
N VAL A 41 5.60 -40.13 -2.33
CA VAL A 41 6.65 -39.14 -2.10
C VAL A 41 7.80 -39.77 -1.34
N ASP A 42 9.00 -39.69 -1.90
CA ASP A 42 10.23 -40.09 -1.22
C ASP A 42 10.63 -39.04 -0.18
N ARG A 43 10.48 -39.40 1.10
CA ARG A 43 10.80 -38.52 2.24
C ARG A 43 12.27 -38.14 2.32
N GLU A 44 13.18 -38.97 1.80
CA GLU A 44 14.62 -38.69 1.89
C GLU A 44 15.04 -37.50 1.02
N GLN A 45 14.30 -37.26 -0.07
CA GLN A 45 14.47 -36.10 -0.95
C GLN A 45 13.90 -34.79 -0.37
N LEU A 46 13.18 -34.86 0.76
CA LEU A 46 12.61 -33.69 1.42
C LEU A 46 13.58 -33.03 2.40
N MET A 47 13.22 -31.85 2.89
CA MET A 47 14.07 -31.01 3.72
C MET A 47 13.65 -31.01 5.20
N GLY A 48 14.53 -30.47 6.04
CA GLY A 48 14.36 -30.38 7.48
C GLY A 48 14.53 -28.96 8.02
N PHE A 49 14.16 -27.93 7.26
CA PHE A 49 14.33 -26.53 7.68
C PHE A 49 13.52 -26.23 8.95
N THR A 50 14.12 -25.44 9.84
CA THR A 50 13.49 -25.01 11.10
C THR A 50 13.77 -23.55 11.42
N GLY A 51 12.96 -22.96 12.30
CA GLY A 51 13.14 -21.58 12.75
C GLY A 51 12.57 -20.54 11.78
N ARG A 52 13.05 -19.29 11.90
CA ARG A 52 12.59 -18.14 11.11
C ARG A 52 13.65 -17.60 10.13
N GLY A 53 14.85 -18.19 10.15
CA GLY A 53 15.93 -17.82 9.23
C GLY A 53 15.58 -18.21 7.80
N ARG A 54 16.05 -17.43 6.84
CA ARG A 54 15.84 -17.70 5.40
C ARG A 54 17.08 -18.22 4.68
N ARG A 55 18.21 -18.36 5.39
CA ARG A 55 19.49 -18.78 4.80
C ARG A 55 19.35 -20.05 3.98
N GLU A 56 18.83 -21.13 4.57
CA GLU A 56 18.65 -22.41 3.88
C GLU A 56 17.67 -22.33 2.69
N GLN A 57 16.65 -21.48 2.78
CA GLN A 57 15.70 -21.27 1.68
C GLN A 57 16.34 -20.51 0.52
N ILE A 58 17.19 -19.54 0.82
CA ILE A 58 17.95 -18.76 -0.17
C ILE A 58 18.99 -19.66 -0.83
N ASP A 59 19.75 -20.42 -0.04
CA ASP A 59 20.74 -21.38 -0.54
C ASP A 59 20.09 -22.41 -1.49
N LEU A 60 18.91 -22.94 -1.11
CA LEU A 60 18.12 -23.83 -1.97
C LEU A 60 17.68 -23.14 -3.26
N ALA A 61 17.16 -21.92 -3.18
CA ALA A 61 16.73 -21.16 -4.36
C ALA A 61 17.88 -20.92 -5.35
N LEU A 62 19.05 -20.53 -4.83
CA LEU A 62 20.26 -20.34 -5.64
C LEU A 62 20.71 -21.66 -6.29
N SER A 63 20.65 -22.79 -5.56
CA SER A 63 20.99 -24.10 -6.10
C SER A 63 20.04 -24.57 -7.22
N LEU A 64 18.80 -24.06 -7.23
CA LEU A 64 17.80 -24.30 -8.29
C LEU A 64 17.93 -23.31 -9.47
N GLY A 65 18.92 -22.41 -9.44
CA GLY A 65 19.14 -21.42 -10.49
C GLY A 65 18.27 -20.16 -10.40
N ILE A 66 17.57 -19.96 -9.28
CA ILE A 66 16.83 -18.70 -9.01
C ILE A 66 17.86 -17.61 -8.70
N LYS A 67 17.82 -16.50 -9.41
CA LYS A 67 18.77 -15.39 -9.18
C LYS A 67 18.43 -14.66 -7.89
N GLU A 68 19.45 -14.17 -7.19
CA GLU A 68 19.27 -13.43 -5.93
C GLU A 68 18.32 -12.23 -6.08
N ALA A 69 18.38 -11.52 -7.20
CA ALA A 69 17.50 -10.39 -7.51
C ALA A 69 16.02 -10.78 -7.67
N ASP A 70 15.73 -12.05 -7.96
CA ASP A 70 14.38 -12.59 -8.13
C ASP A 70 13.83 -13.21 -6.83
N ILE A 71 14.68 -13.37 -5.79
CA ILE A 71 14.25 -13.92 -4.51
C ILE A 71 13.43 -12.85 -3.77
N PRO A 72 12.14 -13.09 -3.48
CA PRO A 72 11.31 -12.10 -2.83
C PRO A 72 11.85 -11.80 -1.43
N THR A 73 11.85 -10.52 -1.05
CA THR A 73 12.06 -10.12 0.34
C THR A 73 10.87 -10.58 1.18
N PRO A 74 11.02 -10.74 2.51
CA PRO A 74 9.89 -11.10 3.35
C PRO A 74 8.77 -10.07 3.16
N ALA A 75 7.62 -10.51 2.65
CA ALA A 75 6.50 -9.62 2.40
C ALA A 75 5.98 -9.07 3.75
N GLY A 76 5.71 -7.76 3.82
CA GLY A 76 5.16 -7.07 4.98
C GLY A 76 3.69 -7.40 5.29
N GLY A 77 3.16 -8.53 4.80
CA GLY A 77 1.74 -8.88 4.85
C GLY A 77 0.93 -8.33 3.68
N CYS A 78 -0.37 -8.60 3.69
CA CYS A 78 -1.31 -8.06 2.71
C CYS A 78 -1.64 -6.61 3.08
N LEU A 79 -1.54 -5.66 2.14
CA LEU A 79 -1.87 -4.24 2.42
C LEU A 79 -3.30 -4.05 2.92
N LEU A 80 -4.22 -4.95 2.59
CA LEU A 80 -5.62 -4.89 3.06
C LEU A 80 -5.79 -5.36 4.52
N THR A 81 -4.72 -5.76 5.21
CA THR A 81 -4.77 -5.94 6.67
C THR A 81 -4.52 -4.63 7.41
N ASP A 82 -4.09 -3.57 6.73
CA ASP A 82 -4.04 -2.21 7.28
C ASP A 82 -5.43 -1.58 7.20
N GLU A 83 -5.95 -1.11 8.33
CA GLU A 83 -7.32 -0.60 8.46
C GLU A 83 -7.59 0.61 7.57
N HIS A 84 -6.61 1.52 7.44
CA HIS A 84 -6.76 2.72 6.63
C HIS A 84 -6.71 2.38 5.14
N ILE A 85 -5.77 1.54 4.71
CA ILE A 85 -5.70 1.10 3.30
C ILE A 85 -6.97 0.32 2.92
N ALA A 86 -7.44 -0.58 3.78
CA ALA A 86 -8.66 -1.34 3.56
C ALA A 86 -9.89 -0.42 3.50
N GLY A 87 -10.00 0.57 4.39
CA GLY A 87 -11.06 1.57 4.40
C GLY A 87 -11.09 2.39 3.10
N ARG A 88 -9.92 2.86 2.64
CA ARG A 88 -9.79 3.61 1.38
C ARG A 88 -10.10 2.77 0.16
N ALA A 89 -9.65 1.52 0.11
CA ALA A 89 -10.01 0.59 -0.95
C ALA A 89 -11.54 0.37 -0.98
N ARG A 90 -12.16 0.13 0.18
CA ARG A 90 -13.62 0.00 0.30
C ARG A 90 -14.35 1.25 -0.21
N ARG A 91 -13.86 2.46 0.13
CA ARG A 91 -14.40 3.73 -0.38
C ARG A 91 -14.31 3.80 -1.91
N ALA A 92 -13.19 3.40 -2.50
CA ALA A 92 -13.02 3.37 -3.95
C ALA A 92 -14.03 2.42 -4.63
N PHE A 93 -14.22 1.22 -4.07
CA PHE A 93 -15.25 0.28 -4.57
C PHE A 93 -16.67 0.83 -4.43
N LYS A 94 -17.01 1.45 -3.29
CA LYS A 94 -18.32 2.06 -3.09
C LYS A 94 -18.60 3.17 -4.10
N LYS A 95 -17.60 4.01 -4.38
CA LYS A 95 -17.72 5.11 -5.35
C LYS A 95 -17.86 4.62 -6.79
N ALA A 96 -17.20 3.53 -7.16
CA ALA A 96 -17.24 2.98 -8.51
C ALA A 96 -18.50 2.15 -8.82
N ALA A 97 -19.26 1.76 -7.79
CA ALA A 97 -20.41 0.88 -7.96
C ALA A 97 -21.45 1.44 -8.95
N PRO A 98 -22.02 0.61 -9.84
CA PRO A 98 -21.92 -0.85 -9.90
C PRO A 98 -20.65 -1.40 -10.60
N ALA A 99 -19.77 -0.54 -11.10
CA ALA A 99 -18.50 -0.93 -11.70
C ALA A 99 -17.40 -1.18 -10.64
N ILE A 100 -16.20 -1.53 -11.09
CA ILE A 100 -15.00 -1.65 -10.27
C ILE A 100 -14.10 -0.42 -10.41
N PRO A 101 -13.39 0.00 -9.35
CA PRO A 101 -12.47 1.12 -9.42
C PRO A 101 -11.29 0.80 -10.35
N GLY A 102 -10.76 1.83 -11.01
CA GLY A 102 -9.57 1.70 -11.84
C GLY A 102 -8.30 1.45 -11.02
N LEU A 103 -7.22 1.13 -11.74
CA LEU A 103 -5.91 0.92 -11.13
C LEU A 103 -5.41 2.16 -10.38
N ALA A 104 -5.70 3.35 -10.91
CA ALA A 104 -5.24 4.61 -10.35
C ALA A 104 -5.84 4.88 -8.96
N GLU A 105 -7.15 4.65 -8.79
CA GLU A 105 -7.85 4.77 -7.51
C GLU A 105 -7.27 3.80 -6.47
N LEU A 106 -7.09 2.53 -6.86
CA LEU A 106 -6.57 1.50 -5.97
C LEU A 106 -5.11 1.74 -5.59
N ARG A 107 -4.27 2.19 -6.53
CA ARG A 107 -2.87 2.56 -6.25
C ARG A 107 -2.77 3.78 -5.34
N LEU A 108 -3.64 4.78 -5.53
CA LEU A 108 -3.63 5.96 -4.68
C LEU A 108 -4.06 5.62 -3.24
N ALA A 109 -4.97 4.66 -3.05
CA ALA A 109 -5.42 4.19 -1.75
C ALA A 109 -4.29 3.59 -0.86
N THR A 110 -3.17 3.17 -1.44
CA THR A 110 -2.06 2.57 -0.68
C THR A 110 -1.04 3.57 -0.16
N VAL A 111 -1.16 4.87 -0.49
CA VAL A 111 -0.16 5.89 -0.15
C VAL A 111 -0.82 7.16 0.40
N GLY A 112 -0.05 7.95 1.14
CA GLY A 112 -0.45 9.28 1.56
C GLY A 112 -1.54 9.33 2.64
N ARG A 113 -1.90 10.56 2.99
CA ARG A 113 -3.08 10.94 3.78
C ARG A 113 -4.17 11.36 2.82
N HIS A 114 -5.39 10.86 3.02
CA HIS A 114 -6.49 11.11 2.10
C HIS A 114 -7.50 12.10 2.66
N PHE A 115 -7.84 13.13 1.89
CA PHE A 115 -8.80 14.16 2.24
C PHE A 115 -9.94 14.18 1.23
N SER A 116 -11.17 14.25 1.70
CA SER A 116 -12.33 14.47 0.85
C SER A 116 -12.51 15.97 0.69
N LEU A 117 -12.20 16.52 -0.50
CA LEU A 117 -12.42 17.95 -0.76
C LEU A 117 -13.87 18.21 -1.15
N THR A 118 -14.41 17.31 -1.98
CA THR A 118 -15.83 17.23 -2.33
C THR A 118 -16.23 15.75 -2.41
N GLU A 119 -17.48 15.46 -2.75
CA GLU A 119 -17.90 14.08 -3.07
C GLU A 119 -17.10 13.52 -4.26
N ASP A 120 -16.72 14.41 -5.19
CA ASP A 120 -16.04 14.04 -6.42
C ASP A 120 -14.53 14.27 -6.47
N CYS A 121 -13.98 15.02 -5.53
CA CYS A 121 -12.56 15.34 -5.48
C CYS A 121 -11.88 14.78 -4.24
N LEU A 122 -10.92 13.88 -4.48
CA LEU A 122 -10.05 13.30 -3.46
C LEU A 122 -8.67 13.95 -3.54
N LEU A 123 -8.12 14.31 -2.40
CA LEU A 123 -6.72 14.75 -2.28
C LEU A 123 -5.91 13.71 -1.51
N ALA A 124 -4.84 13.22 -2.09
CA ALA A 124 -3.82 12.43 -1.40
C ALA A 124 -2.57 13.29 -1.19
N VAL A 125 -2.08 13.36 0.05
CA VAL A 125 -0.86 14.10 0.41
C VAL A 125 0.18 13.13 0.96
N SER A 126 1.38 13.12 0.38
CA SER A 126 2.44 12.22 0.82
C SER A 126 2.88 12.46 2.29
N ARG A 127 3.40 11.40 2.90
CA ARG A 127 3.86 11.39 4.30
C ARG A 127 5.37 11.45 4.44
N SER A 128 6.10 11.06 3.40
CA SER A 128 7.56 10.91 3.41
C SER A 128 8.16 11.14 2.04
N LYS A 129 9.50 11.20 1.97
CA LYS A 129 10.24 11.26 0.71
C LYS A 129 10.01 10.01 -0.15
N GLN A 130 9.95 8.84 0.47
CA GLN A 130 9.67 7.59 -0.24
C GLN A 130 8.27 7.60 -0.87
N GLU A 131 7.27 8.14 -0.17
CA GLU A 131 5.94 8.32 -0.76
C GLU A 131 5.92 9.36 -1.87
N ASN A 132 6.70 10.45 -1.78
CA ASN A 132 6.85 11.39 -2.89
C ASN A 132 7.33 10.68 -4.16
N GLU A 133 8.35 9.83 -4.03
CA GLU A 133 8.92 9.06 -5.14
C GLU A 133 7.87 8.10 -5.72
N LEU A 134 7.17 7.34 -4.88
CA LEU A 134 6.08 6.45 -5.31
C LEU A 134 4.95 7.21 -6.01
N MET A 135 4.48 8.31 -5.43
CA MET A 135 3.40 9.13 -5.99
C MET A 135 3.80 9.78 -7.31
N SER A 136 5.07 10.16 -7.49
CA SER A 136 5.55 10.72 -8.77
C SER A 136 5.44 9.76 -9.95
N GLY A 137 5.43 8.44 -9.69
CA GLY A 137 5.17 7.41 -10.70
C GLY A 137 3.69 7.22 -11.04
N MET A 138 2.75 7.81 -10.28
CA MET A 138 1.30 7.61 -10.45
C MET A 138 0.71 8.58 -11.49
N GLN A 139 1.33 8.63 -12.67
CA GLN A 139 0.91 9.49 -13.79
C GLN A 139 -0.25 8.84 -14.55
N TYR A 140 -1.42 8.88 -13.94
CA TYR A 140 -2.66 8.36 -14.52
C TYR A 140 -3.54 9.50 -15.04
N PRO A 141 -4.32 9.30 -16.11
CA PRO A 141 -5.34 10.25 -16.53
C PRO A 141 -6.29 10.60 -15.38
N GLY A 142 -6.62 11.89 -15.26
CA GLY A 142 -7.46 12.43 -14.19
C GLY A 142 -6.74 12.71 -12.85
N ASN A 143 -5.42 12.49 -12.78
CA ASN A 143 -4.61 12.98 -11.66
C ASN A 143 -4.10 14.40 -11.95
N THR A 144 -4.20 15.26 -10.95
CA THR A 144 -3.55 16.57 -10.92
C THR A 144 -2.56 16.59 -9.78
N PHE A 145 -1.29 16.76 -10.10
CA PHE A 145 -0.22 16.90 -9.13
C PHE A 145 -0.18 18.32 -8.59
N LEU A 146 0.15 18.47 -7.31
CA LEU A 146 0.28 19.75 -6.65
C LEU A 146 1.46 19.76 -5.67
N ARG A 147 2.22 20.87 -5.64
CA ARG A 147 3.36 21.08 -4.73
C ARG A 147 3.58 22.56 -4.43
N MET A 148 4.02 22.88 -3.21
CA MET A 148 4.49 24.23 -2.88
C MET A 148 5.74 24.64 -3.68
N GLN A 149 5.77 25.84 -4.26
CA GLN A 149 6.92 26.29 -5.07
C GLN A 149 8.12 26.71 -4.23
N ALA A 150 7.89 27.51 -3.18
CA ALA A 150 8.94 28.13 -2.39
C ALA A 150 9.32 27.34 -1.12
N VAL A 151 8.79 26.12 -0.96
CA VAL A 151 8.93 25.35 0.28
C VAL A 151 9.09 23.87 -0.03
N PRO A 152 10.16 23.21 0.45
CA PRO A 152 10.23 21.76 0.44
C PRO A 152 9.04 21.16 1.20
N GLY A 153 8.37 20.19 0.59
CA GLY A 153 7.12 19.69 1.12
C GLY A 153 6.63 18.43 0.42
N PRO A 154 5.43 17.96 0.79
CA PRO A 154 4.81 16.80 0.19
C PRO A 154 4.43 17.08 -1.27
N LEU A 155 4.51 16.04 -2.09
CA LEU A 155 3.78 15.96 -3.35
C LEU A 155 2.35 15.51 -3.03
N ALA A 156 1.38 16.20 -3.62
CA ALA A 156 -0.01 15.80 -3.55
C ALA A 156 -0.57 15.45 -4.92
N ILE A 157 -1.60 14.61 -4.91
CA ILE A 157 -2.39 14.24 -6.08
C ILE A 157 -3.86 14.52 -5.75
N LEU A 158 -4.47 15.39 -6.54
CA LEU A 158 -5.92 15.50 -6.64
C LEU A 158 -6.39 14.49 -7.69
N ARG A 159 -7.48 13.78 -7.39
CA ARG A 159 -8.13 12.87 -8.34
C ARG A 159 -9.64 13.09 -8.34
N GLY A 160 -10.19 13.31 -9.52
CA GLY A 160 -11.58 13.67 -9.75
C GLY A 160 -11.73 15.07 -10.33
N THR A 161 -12.90 15.68 -10.13
CA THR A 161 -13.17 17.03 -10.64
C THR A 161 -12.59 18.07 -9.68
N ALA A 162 -11.60 18.84 -10.14
CA ALA A 162 -10.98 19.91 -9.35
C ALA A 162 -11.10 21.24 -10.10
N GLY A 163 -11.78 22.20 -9.49
CA GLY A 163 -11.83 23.59 -9.91
C GLY A 163 -10.83 24.47 -9.14
N PRO A 164 -10.90 25.79 -9.33
CA PRO A 164 -10.04 26.74 -8.62
C PRO A 164 -10.13 26.62 -7.09
N ASP A 165 -11.32 26.36 -6.55
CA ASP A 165 -11.56 26.25 -5.11
C ASP A 165 -10.95 24.98 -4.53
N GLU A 166 -11.11 23.82 -5.20
CA GLU A 166 -10.46 22.57 -4.77
C GLU A 166 -8.93 22.67 -4.86
N LEU A 167 -8.41 23.36 -5.88
CA LEU A 167 -6.97 23.61 -6.01
C LEU A 167 -6.44 24.49 -4.87
N ALA A 168 -7.16 25.55 -4.52
CA ALA A 168 -6.80 26.42 -3.40
C ALA A 168 -6.86 25.68 -2.06
N LEU A 169 -7.90 24.86 -1.86
CA LEU A 169 -8.05 24.03 -0.66
C LEU A 169 -6.94 22.98 -0.58
N ALA A 170 -6.60 22.31 -1.68
CA ALA A 170 -5.50 21.36 -1.73
C ALA A 170 -4.15 22.04 -1.43
N ALA A 171 -3.92 23.23 -1.98
CA ALA A 171 -2.72 24.02 -1.70
C ALA A 171 -2.60 24.39 -0.22
N ALA A 172 -3.71 24.79 0.40
CA ALA A 172 -3.77 25.08 1.83
C ALA A 172 -3.46 23.86 2.71
N ILE A 173 -4.05 22.70 2.38
CA ILE A 173 -3.76 21.43 3.07
C ILE A 173 -2.28 21.05 2.89
N CYS A 174 -1.75 21.15 1.67
CA CYS A 174 -0.32 20.90 1.39
C CYS A 174 0.59 21.81 2.21
N LEU A 175 0.29 23.10 2.26
CA LEU A 175 1.04 24.09 3.04
C LEU A 175 1.09 23.70 4.52
N ARG A 176 0.00 23.19 5.08
CA ARG A 176 -0.09 22.75 6.49
C ARG A 176 0.93 21.65 6.86
N TYR A 177 1.32 20.84 5.89
CA TYR A 177 2.31 19.78 6.02
C TYR A 177 3.73 20.20 5.64
N THR A 178 3.99 21.51 5.53
CA THR A 178 5.33 22.07 5.35
C THR A 178 5.84 22.75 6.62
N LYS A 179 7.12 23.16 6.60
CA LYS A 179 7.72 23.95 7.68
C LYS A 179 7.14 25.37 7.77
N ARG A 180 6.56 25.90 6.69
CA ARG A 180 6.03 27.28 6.59
C ARG A 180 4.50 27.35 6.72
N ARG A 181 3.90 26.36 7.39
CA ARG A 181 2.44 26.15 7.52
C ARG A 181 1.58 27.33 8.03
N GLY A 182 2.17 28.36 8.61
CA GLY A 182 1.46 29.54 9.12
C GLY A 182 1.77 30.82 8.35
N GLU A 183 2.48 30.72 7.23
CA GLU A 183 2.88 31.87 6.43
C GLU A 183 1.93 32.04 5.24
N ASP A 184 1.40 33.25 5.09
CA ASP A 184 0.51 33.62 4.01
C ASP A 184 1.28 34.06 2.74
N GLY A 185 0.57 34.21 1.62
CA GLY A 185 1.14 34.65 0.34
C GLY A 185 1.96 33.59 -0.38
N LEU A 186 1.91 32.34 0.07
CA LEU A 186 2.58 31.23 -0.60
C LEU A 186 1.74 30.68 -1.74
N VAL A 187 2.43 30.14 -2.75
CA VAL A 187 1.80 29.59 -3.96
C VAL A 187 2.19 28.13 -4.15
N ALA A 188 1.21 27.33 -4.57
CA ALA A 188 1.42 26.00 -5.06
C ALA A 188 1.41 26.00 -6.59
N ALA A 189 2.24 25.16 -7.19
CA ALA A 189 2.17 24.81 -8.59
C ALA A 189 1.32 23.54 -8.75
N TYR A 190 0.61 23.42 -9.87
CA TYR A 190 -0.13 22.21 -10.20
C TYR A 190 -0.03 21.85 -11.69
N GLY A 191 -0.30 20.59 -12.03
CA GLY A 191 -0.32 20.12 -13.42
C GLY A 191 -0.57 18.62 -13.55
N PRO A 192 -0.64 18.10 -14.79
CA PRO A 192 -0.92 16.69 -15.04
C PRO A 192 0.30 15.79 -14.76
N THR A 193 1.47 16.38 -14.55
CA THR A 193 2.72 15.67 -14.26
C THR A 193 3.29 16.09 -12.90
N PRO A 194 4.19 15.30 -12.28
CA PRO A 194 4.84 15.65 -11.02
C PRO A 194 5.66 16.95 -11.06
N ALA A 195 5.96 17.47 -12.25
CA ALA A 195 6.62 18.75 -12.47
C ALA A 195 5.72 19.95 -12.13
N CYS A 196 4.40 19.75 -12.09
CA CYS A 196 3.41 20.78 -11.72
C CYS A 196 3.54 22.04 -12.62
N ASP A 197 3.50 21.84 -13.93
CA ASP A 197 3.87 22.81 -14.96
C ASP A 197 2.70 23.55 -15.62
N GLN A 198 1.46 23.27 -15.21
CA GLN A 198 0.26 23.84 -15.85
C GLN A 198 -0.15 25.20 -15.26
N GLY A 199 -0.08 25.36 -13.95
CA GLY A 199 -0.62 26.55 -13.31
C GLY A 199 -0.14 26.77 -11.88
N ARG A 200 -0.56 27.90 -11.31
CA ARG A 200 -0.29 28.28 -9.92
C ARG A 200 -1.58 28.66 -9.22
N VAL A 201 -1.65 28.40 -7.92
CA VAL A 201 -2.78 28.76 -7.05
C VAL A 201 -2.25 29.26 -5.71
N ALA A 202 -2.96 30.22 -5.11
CA ALA A 202 -2.64 30.68 -3.76
C ALA A 202 -2.88 29.54 -2.76
N ALA A 203 -2.00 29.43 -1.76
CA ALA A 203 -2.12 28.49 -0.66
C ALA A 203 -2.49 29.25 0.62
N PRO A 204 -3.80 29.45 0.90
CA PRO A 204 -4.20 30.15 2.11
C PRO A 204 -3.81 29.35 3.36
N VAL A 205 -3.58 30.05 4.46
CA VAL A 205 -3.33 29.41 5.76
C VAL A 205 -4.64 28.81 6.28
N MET A 206 -4.59 27.55 6.70
CA MET A 206 -5.72 26.84 7.31
C MET A 206 -5.39 26.35 8.71
N SER A 207 -6.40 26.36 9.59
CA SER A 207 -6.27 25.80 10.93
C SER A 207 -6.12 24.28 10.90
N GLU A 208 -5.57 23.70 11.98
CA GLU A 208 -5.44 22.24 12.07
C GLU A 208 -6.79 21.55 12.12
N GLU A 209 -7.74 22.15 12.82
CA GLU A 209 -9.09 21.65 13.00
C GLU A 209 -9.82 21.54 11.66
N ALA A 210 -9.69 22.58 10.82
CA ALA A 210 -10.29 22.58 9.48
C ALA A 210 -9.69 21.51 8.57
N VAL A 211 -8.36 21.31 8.62
CA VAL A 211 -7.69 20.25 7.83
C VAL A 211 -8.09 18.86 8.32
N ARG A 212 -8.18 18.65 9.65
CA ARG A 212 -8.58 17.37 10.24
C ARG A 212 -10.02 17.00 9.90
N ALA A 213 -10.92 17.98 9.80
CA ALA A 213 -12.33 17.74 9.44
C ALA A 213 -12.49 17.10 8.05
N LEU A 214 -11.52 17.29 7.16
CA LEU A 214 -11.54 16.74 5.79
C LEU A 214 -10.82 15.38 5.67
N LEU A 215 -10.13 14.92 6.72
CA LEU A 215 -9.29 13.73 6.68
C LEU A 215 -10.14 12.46 6.71
N ILE A 216 -10.08 11.66 5.64
CA ILE A 216 -10.82 10.40 5.48
C ILE A 216 -10.31 9.35 6.46
N ASP A 217 -9.00 9.32 6.71
CA ASP A 217 -8.35 8.31 7.56
C ASP A 217 -8.79 8.38 9.05
N LEU A 218 -9.44 9.46 9.48
CA LEU A 218 -10.02 9.61 10.84
C LEU A 218 -11.53 9.33 10.90
N GLN A 219 -12.18 9.08 9.77
CA GLN A 219 -13.64 8.90 9.65
C GLN A 219 -14.03 7.43 9.40
N ALA A 220 -13.06 6.51 9.45
CA ALA A 220 -13.21 5.08 9.18
C ALA A 220 -13.26 4.25 10.47
#